data_AF-A0A699TP64-F1
#
_entry.id   AF-A0A699TP64-F1
#
_cell.length_a   1.000
_cell.length_b   1.000
_cell.length_c   1.000
_cell.angle_alpha   90.00
_cell.angle_beta   90.00
_cell.angle_gamma   90.00
#
_symmetry.space_group_name_H-M   'P 1'
#
loop_
_entity.id
_entity.type
_entity.pdbx_description
1 polymer ?
#
loop_
_entity_poly.entity_id
_entity_poly.type
_entity_poly.pdbx_seq_one_letter_code
_entity_poly.pdbx_strand_id
1 'polypeptide(L)'
;DARLDALNIDFDEELYPHMLTAIVGRRWMIGRGLSLAVMKCGESTELRQAFANVVSAGIDKGMSKGLKHGVEHGHAKLDLEAIEAYDPKADAKYIVALHALKNLEYPLVDQLESLKDAPMDVIMASLHLESDTGDDAPQWIRELRPSSS
;
A
#
# COMPACT_ATOMS: atom_id res chain seq x y z
N ASP A 1 36.64 -20.67 -35.78
CA ASP A 1 37.33 -19.42 -36.17
C ASP A 1 37.69 -18.76 -34.87
N ALA A 2 38.99 -18.59 -34.58
CA ALA A 2 39.47 -18.17 -33.26
C ALA A 2 38.87 -16.83 -32.78
N ARG A 3 38.39 -16.00 -33.71
CA ARG A 3 37.70 -14.74 -33.38
C ARG A 3 36.29 -14.95 -32.83
N LEU A 4 35.58 -15.98 -33.29
CA LEU A 4 34.26 -16.36 -32.77
C LEU A 4 34.37 -17.02 -31.40
N ASP A 5 35.40 -17.85 -31.19
CA ASP A 5 35.63 -18.50 -29.90
C ASP A 5 36.00 -17.47 -28.81
N ALA A 6 36.81 -16.47 -29.14
CA ALA A 6 37.14 -15.36 -28.24
C ALA A 6 35.91 -14.51 -27.88
N LEU A 7 35.03 -14.22 -28.85
CA LEU A 7 33.79 -13.47 -28.60
C LEU A 7 32.86 -14.24 -27.67
N ASN A 8 32.75 -15.57 -27.85
CA ASN A 8 31.90 -16.42 -27.01
C ASN A 8 32.36 -16.45 -25.54
N ILE A 9 33.67 -16.44 -25.29
CA ILE A 9 34.23 -16.38 -23.93
C ILE A 9 33.92 -15.04 -23.27
N ASP A 10 34.09 -13.92 -23.98
CA ASP A 10 33.75 -12.57 -23.47
C ASP A 10 32.26 -12.49 -23.07
N PHE A 11 31.36 -13.07 -23.87
CA PHE A 11 29.93 -13.15 -23.54
C PHE A 11 29.65 -13.94 -22.26
N ASP A 12 30.30 -15.10 -22.07
CA ASP A 12 30.12 -15.95 -20.89
C ASP A 12 30.75 -15.36 -19.61
N GLU A 13 31.86 -14.63 -19.72
CA GLU A 13 32.56 -14.06 -18.55
C GLU A 13 31.99 -12.70 -18.13
N GLU A 14 31.64 -11.83 -19.08
CA GLU A 14 31.19 -10.47 -18.78
C GLU A 14 29.66 -10.39 -18.67
N LEU A 15 28.92 -10.96 -19.63
CA LEU A 15 27.48 -10.73 -19.75
C LEU A 15 26.63 -11.71 -18.93
N TYR A 16 27.04 -12.98 -18.85
CA TYR A 16 26.27 -14.02 -18.16
C TYR A 16 26.06 -13.74 -16.66
N PRO A 17 27.05 -13.28 -15.88
CA PRO A 17 26.83 -12.92 -14.48
C PRO A 17 25.81 -11.78 -14.33
N HIS A 18 25.85 -10.77 -15.20
CA HIS A 18 24.89 -9.67 -15.19
C HIS A 18 23.46 -10.13 -15.51
N MET A 19 23.30 -11.04 -16.47
CA MET A 19 22.01 -11.66 -16.77
C MET A 19 21.44 -12.41 -15.56
N LEU A 20 22.27 -13.20 -14.87
CA LEU A 20 21.86 -13.92 -13.67
C LEU A 20 21.42 -12.97 -12.55
N THR A 21 22.20 -11.93 -12.28
CA THR A 21 21.83 -10.90 -11.29
C THR A 21 20.51 -10.22 -11.65
N ALA A 22 20.28 -9.88 -12.93
CA ALA A 22 19.03 -9.28 -13.37
C ALA A 22 17.83 -10.24 -13.23
N ILE A 23 18.02 -11.54 -13.49
CA ILE A 23 16.98 -12.57 -13.30
C ILE A 23 16.64 -12.73 -11.82
N VAL A 24 17.65 -12.89 -10.97
CA VAL A 24 17.48 -13.01 -9.51
C VAL A 24 16.77 -11.78 -8.96
N GLY A 25 17.21 -10.59 -9.38
CA GLY A 25 16.62 -9.34 -8.92
C GLY A 25 15.15 -9.18 -9.31
N ARG A 26 14.79 -9.46 -10.56
CA ARG A 26 13.38 -9.45 -10.99
C ARG A 26 12.53 -10.47 -10.22
N ARG A 27 13.06 -11.69 -10.02
CA ARG A 27 12.37 -12.74 -9.26
C ARG A 27 12.12 -12.30 -7.81
N TRP A 28 13.09 -11.65 -7.18
CA TRP A 28 12.95 -11.10 -5.84
C TRP A 28 11.93 -9.94 -5.80
N MET A 29 12.00 -8.97 -6.71
CA MET A 29 11.08 -7.84 -6.77
C MET A 29 9.61 -8.29 -6.87
N ILE A 30 9.34 -9.24 -7.78
CA ILE A 30 7.99 -9.77 -7.99
C ILE A 30 7.54 -10.66 -6.82
N GLY A 31 8.43 -11.50 -6.29
CA GLY A 31 8.08 -12.49 -5.27
C GLY A 31 8.05 -11.95 -3.83
N ARG A 32 8.83 -10.92 -3.52
CA ARG A 32 9.01 -10.39 -2.16
C ARG A 32 8.97 -8.87 -2.10
N GLY A 33 9.70 -8.19 -3.00
CA GLY A 33 9.87 -6.74 -2.96
C GLY A 33 8.55 -5.96 -2.97
N LEU A 34 7.62 -6.29 -3.88
CA LEU A 34 6.31 -5.64 -3.93
C LEU A 34 5.48 -5.88 -2.66
N SER A 35 5.52 -7.09 -2.12
CA SER A 35 4.80 -7.42 -0.88
C SER A 35 5.34 -6.62 0.31
N LEU A 36 6.66 -6.50 0.44
CA LEU A 36 7.31 -5.68 1.45
C LEU A 36 6.96 -4.19 1.31
N ALA A 37 6.96 -3.66 0.09
CA ALA A 37 6.55 -2.28 -0.16
C ALA A 37 5.10 -2.02 0.28
N VAL A 38 4.17 -2.93 -0.02
CA VAL A 38 2.77 -2.81 0.43
C VAL A 38 2.67 -2.90 1.95
N MET A 39 3.39 -3.82 2.59
CA MET A 39 3.41 -3.94 4.06
C MET A 39 3.92 -2.67 4.72
N LYS A 40 5.01 -2.10 4.20
CA LYS A 40 5.61 -0.86 4.71
C LYS A 40 4.73 0.36 4.49
N CYS A 41 4.03 0.46 3.35
CA CYS A 41 2.95 1.45 3.18
C CYS A 41 1.87 1.30 4.27
N GLY A 42 1.55 0.06 4.65
CA GLY A 42 0.61 -0.26 5.72
C GLY A 42 1.06 0.18 7.12
N GLU A 43 2.33 0.52 7.33
CA GLU A 43 2.86 1.07 8.59
C GLU A 43 2.64 2.60 8.69
N SER A 44 2.33 3.27 7.57
CA SER A 44 2.04 4.71 7.57
C SER A 44 0.81 5.04 8.43
N THR A 45 1.04 5.82 9.48
CA THR A 45 -0.01 6.34 10.36
C THR A 45 -0.94 7.29 9.60
N GLU A 46 -0.40 8.07 8.66
CA GLU A 46 -1.15 8.97 7.80
C GLU A 46 -2.12 8.22 6.89
N LEU A 47 -1.67 7.12 6.25
CA LEU A 47 -2.53 6.26 5.44
C LEU A 47 -3.62 5.60 6.29
N ARG A 48 -3.26 5.05 7.45
CA ARG A 48 -4.23 4.45 8.38
C ARG A 48 -5.26 5.48 8.83
N GLN A 49 -4.84 6.70 9.15
CA GLN A 49 -5.71 7.77 9.59
C GLN A 49 -6.63 8.27 8.47
N ALA A 50 -6.10 8.50 7.27
CA ALA A 50 -6.89 8.91 6.10
C ALA A 50 -7.95 7.86 5.75
N PHE A 51 -7.57 6.58 5.79
CA PHE A 51 -8.51 5.48 5.60
C PHE A 51 -9.58 5.42 6.69
N ALA A 52 -9.18 5.51 7.97
CA ALA A 52 -10.13 5.54 9.10
C ALA A 52 -11.12 6.71 8.98
N ASN A 53 -10.65 7.89 8.56
CA ASN A 53 -11.51 9.05 8.33
C ASN A 53 -12.53 8.80 7.21
N VAL A 54 -12.13 8.17 6.11
CA VAL A 54 -13.04 7.79 5.01
C VAL A 54 -14.10 6.80 5.49
N VAL A 55 -13.69 5.77 6.24
CA VAL A 55 -14.62 4.76 6.78
C VAL A 55 -15.62 5.42 7.73
N SER A 56 -15.14 6.21 8.68
CA SER A 56 -16.00 6.92 9.65
C SER A 56 -17.00 7.85 8.93
N ALA A 57 -16.51 8.71 8.03
CA ALA A 57 -17.38 9.62 7.29
C ALA A 57 -18.36 8.87 6.36
N GLY A 58 -17.97 7.69 5.87
CA GLY A 58 -18.82 6.82 5.07
C GLY A 58 -19.98 6.24 5.87
N ILE A 59 -19.72 5.84 7.13
CA ILE A 59 -20.75 5.39 8.07
C ILE A 59 -21.71 6.54 8.38
N ASP A 60 -21.20 7.72 8.75
CA ASP A 60 -22.02 8.90 9.06
C ASP A 60 -22.91 9.31 7.88
N LYS A 61 -22.35 9.25 6.65
CA LYS A 61 -23.09 9.47 5.40
C LYS A 61 -24.17 8.43 5.20
N GLY A 62 -23.86 7.15 5.41
CA GLY A 62 -24.82 6.05 5.31
C GLY A 62 -25.99 6.23 6.28
N MET A 63 -25.69 6.54 7.55
CA MET A 63 -26.68 6.82 8.58
C MET A 63 -27.58 8.02 8.20
N SER A 64 -26.99 9.14 7.80
CA SER A 64 -27.74 10.35 7.42
C SER A 64 -28.62 10.11 6.19
N LYS A 65 -28.14 9.36 5.19
CA LYS A 65 -28.94 8.99 4.01
C LYS A 65 -30.08 8.04 4.35
N GLY A 66 -29.82 7.01 5.15
CA GLY A 66 -30.84 6.06 5.59
C GLY A 66 -31.94 6.75 6.40
N LEU A 67 -31.56 7.65 7.29
CA LEU A 67 -32.50 8.42 8.10
C LEU A 67 -33.38 9.33 7.24
N LYS A 68 -32.77 10.09 6.32
CA LYS A 68 -33.50 10.91 5.35
C LYS A 68 -34.56 10.09 4.61
N HIS A 69 -34.16 8.95 4.07
CA HIS A 69 -35.07 8.10 3.31
C HIS A 69 -36.18 7.49 4.18
N GLY A 70 -35.86 7.12 5.43
CA GLY A 70 -36.84 6.59 6.39
C GLY A 70 -37.91 7.60 6.79
N VAL A 71 -37.53 8.86 7.03
CA VAL A 71 -38.47 9.95 7.35
C VAL A 71 -39.38 10.25 6.15
N GLU A 72 -38.80 10.35 4.95
CA GLU A 72 -39.54 10.55 3.69
C GLU A 72 -40.55 9.42 3.43
N HIS A 73 -40.14 8.17 3.58
CA HIS A 73 -40.99 7.00 3.35
C HIS A 73 -42.06 6.80 4.44
N GLY A 74 -41.72 7.07 5.70
CA GLY A 74 -42.62 6.87 6.84
C GLY A 74 -43.75 7.91 6.96
N HIS A 75 -43.77 8.94 6.11
CA HIS A 75 -44.65 10.12 6.24
C HIS A 75 -44.62 10.75 7.64
N ALA A 76 -43.51 10.56 8.38
CA ALA A 76 -43.33 11.21 9.65
C ALA A 76 -43.20 12.71 9.37
N LYS A 77 -44.09 13.51 9.94
CA LYS A 77 -44.04 14.99 9.85
C LYS A 77 -42.95 15.56 10.77
N LEU A 78 -41.84 14.83 10.88
CA LEU A 78 -40.66 15.16 11.67
C LEU A 78 -39.70 15.96 10.79
N ASP A 79 -39.21 17.06 11.36
CA ASP A 79 -38.17 17.85 10.75
C ASP A 79 -36.84 17.08 10.80
N LEU A 80 -36.15 16.96 9.67
CA LEU A 80 -34.98 16.08 9.55
C LEU A 80 -33.82 16.62 10.39
N GLU A 81 -33.71 17.95 10.40
CA GLU A 81 -32.77 18.76 11.16
C GLU A 81 -33.01 18.70 12.68
N ALA A 82 -34.19 18.27 13.13
CA ALA A 82 -34.48 18.07 14.54
C ALA A 82 -33.99 16.71 15.07
N ILE A 83 -33.55 15.81 14.19
CA ILE A 83 -33.03 14.49 14.58
C ILE A 83 -31.55 14.61 14.91
N GLU A 84 -31.17 14.40 16.17
CA GLU A 84 -29.80 14.54 16.67
C GLU A 84 -28.77 13.73 15.86
N ALA A 85 -29.16 12.55 15.36
CA ALA A 85 -28.30 11.68 14.57
C ALA A 85 -28.15 12.10 13.09
N TYR A 86 -28.92 13.08 12.61
CA TYR A 86 -28.83 13.56 11.24
C TYR A 86 -27.72 14.61 11.10
N ASP A 87 -26.76 14.37 10.20
CA ASP A 87 -25.79 15.38 9.81
C ASP A 87 -26.00 15.78 8.33
N PRO A 88 -26.50 16.99 8.05
CA PRO A 88 -26.69 17.47 6.68
C PRO A 88 -25.36 17.60 5.90
N LYS A 89 -24.22 17.64 6.60
CA LYS A 89 -22.88 17.75 5.99
C LYS A 89 -22.18 16.41 5.80
N ALA A 90 -22.78 15.29 6.19
CA ALA A 90 -22.12 13.98 6.15
C ALA A 90 -21.61 13.60 4.75
N ASP A 91 -22.38 13.92 3.69
CA ASP A 91 -21.97 13.64 2.31
C ASP A 91 -20.74 14.47 1.90
N ALA A 92 -20.70 15.75 2.28
CA ALA A 92 -19.56 16.63 2.03
C ALA A 92 -18.31 16.18 2.82
N LYS A 93 -18.47 15.81 4.10
CA LYS A 93 -17.37 15.27 4.93
C LYS A 93 -16.78 14.00 4.31
N TYR A 94 -17.62 13.11 3.81
CA TYR A 94 -17.18 11.90 3.11
C TYR A 94 -16.40 12.21 1.83
N ILE A 95 -16.87 13.16 1.01
CA ILE A 95 -16.16 13.59 -0.21
C ILE A 95 -14.80 14.21 0.14
N VAL A 96 -14.74 15.05 1.17
CA VAL A 96 -13.48 15.65 1.65
C VAL A 96 -12.51 14.56 2.12
N ALA A 97 -12.98 13.59 2.90
CA ALA A 97 -12.15 12.47 3.35
C ALA A 97 -11.64 11.61 2.18
N LEU A 98 -12.49 11.32 1.19
CA LEU A 98 -12.07 10.61 -0.02
C LEU A 98 -11.01 11.39 -0.80
N HIS A 99 -11.18 12.70 -0.92
CA HIS A 99 -10.21 13.56 -1.58
C HIS A 99 -8.88 13.59 -0.82
N ALA A 100 -8.91 13.63 0.50
CA ALA A 100 -7.71 13.54 1.33
C ALA A 100 -6.98 12.19 1.15
N LEU A 101 -7.71 11.07 1.14
CA LEU A 101 -7.13 9.75 0.90
C LEU A 101 -6.55 9.62 -0.51
N LYS A 102 -7.24 10.13 -1.54
CA LYS A 102 -6.79 10.07 -2.93
C LYS A 102 -5.49 10.86 -3.17
N ASN A 103 -5.35 12.01 -2.53
CA ASN A 103 -4.19 12.88 -2.69
C ASN A 103 -3.16 12.71 -1.57
N LEU A 104 -3.26 11.63 -0.79
CA LEU A 104 -2.26 11.31 0.19
C LEU A 104 -0.93 11.03 -0.53
N GLU A 105 0.13 11.67 -0.08
CA GLU A 105 1.48 11.39 -0.57
C GLU A 105 1.94 10.03 -0.04
N TYR A 106 2.74 9.32 -0.83
CA TYR A 106 3.32 8.06 -0.44
C TYR A 106 4.85 8.20 -0.40
N PRO A 107 5.44 8.70 0.71
CA PRO A 107 6.88 8.92 0.79
C PRO A 107 7.71 7.66 0.48
N LEU A 108 7.15 6.46 0.73
CA LEU A 108 7.79 5.20 0.35
C LEU A 108 7.94 5.05 -1.17
N VAL A 109 6.96 5.52 -1.95
CA VAL A 109 7.01 5.48 -3.42
C VAL A 109 8.10 6.43 -3.91
N ASP A 110 8.16 7.65 -3.38
CA ASP A 110 9.20 8.62 -3.73
C ASP A 110 10.61 8.10 -3.36
N GLN A 111 10.73 7.46 -2.19
CA GLN A 111 11.96 6.80 -1.77
C GLN A 111 12.36 5.68 -2.74
N LEU A 112 11.44 4.79 -3.10
CA LEU A 112 11.72 3.70 -4.04
C LEU A 112 12.07 4.22 -5.44
N GLU A 113 11.42 5.28 -5.91
CA GLU A 113 11.76 5.94 -7.18
C GLU A 113 13.19 6.50 -7.15
N SER A 114 13.60 7.12 -6.05
CA SER A 114 14.98 7.61 -5.87
C SER A 114 16.03 6.49 -5.88
N LEU A 115 15.62 5.24 -5.62
CA LEU A 115 16.48 4.05 -5.56
C LEU A 115 16.41 3.18 -6.83
N LYS A 116 15.75 3.62 -7.90
CA LYS A 116 15.53 2.80 -9.12
C LYS A 116 16.82 2.26 -9.77
N ASP A 117 17.93 3.00 -9.62
CA ASP A 117 19.25 2.66 -10.17
C ASP A 117 20.21 2.12 -9.08
N ALA A 118 19.71 1.94 -7.85
CA ALA A 118 20.52 1.46 -6.74
C ALA A 118 20.75 -0.06 -6.83
N PRO A 119 21.86 -0.56 -6.25
CA PRO A 119 22.08 -1.98 -6.08
C PRO A 119 20.92 -2.67 -5.33
N MET A 120 20.65 -3.93 -5.68
CA MET A 120 19.51 -4.68 -5.15
C MET A 120 19.50 -4.76 -3.62
N ASP A 121 20.67 -4.94 -3.00
CA ASP A 121 20.86 -4.97 -1.55
C ASP A 121 20.46 -3.67 -0.86
N VAL A 122 20.69 -2.51 -1.48
CA VAL A 122 20.24 -1.21 -0.97
C VAL A 122 18.72 -1.09 -1.03
N ILE A 123 18.10 -1.55 -2.12
CA ILE A 123 16.63 -1.60 -2.27
C ILE A 123 16.02 -2.55 -1.22
N MET A 124 16.63 -3.72 -1.02
CA MET A 124 16.20 -4.71 -0.02
C MET A 124 16.24 -4.12 1.40
N ALA A 125 17.34 -3.47 1.78
CA ALA A 125 17.50 -2.85 3.09
C ALA A 125 16.47 -1.74 3.33
N SER A 126 16.18 -0.95 2.29
CA SER A 126 15.18 0.13 2.37
C SER A 126 13.75 -0.40 2.58
N LEU A 127 13.47 -1.65 2.17
CA LEU A 127 12.19 -2.32 2.33
C LEU A 127 12.05 -3.16 3.60
N HIS A 128 13.05 -3.15 4.49
CA HIS A 128 12.96 -3.82 5.79
C HIS A 128 11.83 -3.22 6.64
N LEU A 129 11.06 -4.08 7.31
CA LEU A 129 9.98 -3.68 8.22
C LEU A 129 10.55 -3.42 9.61
N GLU A 130 10.05 -2.40 10.31
CA GLU A 130 10.49 -2.11 11.68
C GLU A 130 9.96 -3.14 12.68
N SER A 131 8.86 -3.84 12.35
CA SER A 131 8.27 -4.89 13.19
C SER A 131 9.01 -6.23 13.19
N ASP A 132 10.14 -6.37 12.48
CA ASP A 132 10.90 -7.63 12.41
C ASP A 132 11.70 -7.92 13.70
N THR A 133 11.59 -7.06 14.72
CA THR A 133 12.01 -7.33 16.11
C THR A 133 11.01 -8.23 16.84
N GLY A 134 10.81 -9.44 16.32
CA GLY A 134 10.57 -10.65 17.10
C GLY A 134 9.21 -10.92 17.75
N ASP A 135 8.49 -9.95 18.32
CA ASP A 135 7.38 -10.30 19.23
C ASP A 135 6.03 -9.56 19.04
N ASP A 136 5.98 -8.40 18.37
CA ASP A 136 4.73 -7.61 18.22
C ASP A 136 4.08 -7.68 16.82
N ALA A 137 4.64 -8.45 15.88
CA ALA A 137 4.12 -8.50 14.51
C ALA A 137 2.81 -9.32 14.39
N PRO A 138 1.78 -8.81 13.67
CA PRO A 138 0.54 -9.54 13.35
C PRO A 138 0.77 -10.93 12.72
N GLN A 139 -0.12 -11.88 13.01
CA GLN A 139 0.00 -13.29 12.62
C GLN A 139 0.20 -13.51 11.11
N TRP A 140 -0.44 -12.72 10.25
CA TRP A 140 -0.30 -12.82 8.79
C TRP A 140 1.09 -12.43 8.28
N ILE A 141 1.85 -11.61 9.03
CA ILE A 141 3.25 -11.28 8.75
C ILE A 141 4.16 -12.47 9.12
N ARG A 142 3.82 -13.19 10.20
CA ARG A 142 4.57 -14.38 10.67
C ARG A 142 4.41 -15.57 9.71
N GLU A 143 3.23 -15.75 9.13
CA GLU A 143 2.91 -16.86 8.21
C GLU A 143 3.65 -16.78 6.87
N LEU A 144 4.13 -15.60 6.49
CA LEU A 144 4.91 -15.40 5.26
C LEU A 144 6.43 -15.52 5.48
N ARG A 145 6.86 -15.80 6.72
CA ARG A 145 8.26 -16.10 7.04
C ARG A 145 8.63 -17.40 6.33
N PRO A 146 9.78 -17.46 5.63
CA PRO A 146 10.20 -18.72 5.03
C PRO A 146 10.36 -19.76 6.13
N SER A 147 9.77 -20.94 5.94
CA SER A 147 10.21 -22.13 6.65
C SER A 147 11.70 -22.24 6.42
N SER A 148 12.49 -22.07 7.48
CA SER A 148 13.93 -22.29 7.43
C SER A 148 14.17 -23.70 6.88
N SER A 149 14.69 -23.78 5.66
CA SER A 149 15.32 -24.98 5.10
C SER A 149 16.81 -24.93 5.36
#